data_AF-A0A958SCK3-F1
#
_entry.id   AF-A0A958SCK3-F1
#
_cell.length_a   1.000
_cell.length_b   1.000
_cell.length_c   1.000
_cell.angle_alpha   90.00
_cell.angle_beta   90.00
_cell.angle_gamma   90.00
#
_symmetry.space_group_name_H-M   'P 1'
#
loop_
_entity.id
_entity.type
_entity.pdbx_description
1 polymer ?
#
loop_
_entity_poly.entity_id
_entity_poly.type
_entity_poly.pdbx_seq_one_letter_code
_entity_poly.pdbx_strand_id
1 'polypeptide(L)'
;MKRFKKTLLLGVILGIFTFAAGFGMRYYLPKAKAWIRAQVLIQSSRYSPFYVKAKRVRFNVFPLGVSLVDVEARPKAEFSPRVAPIIFKEITVT
;
A
#
# COMPACT_ATOMS: atom_id res chain seq x y z
N MET A 1 -26.75 -11.44 37.91
CA MET A 1 -25.93 -10.22 37.65
C MET A 1 -24.55 -10.47 37.01
N LYS A 2 -23.73 -11.46 37.43
CA LYS A 2 -22.36 -11.66 36.88
C LYS A 2 -22.30 -12.00 35.38
N ARG A 3 -23.26 -12.76 34.83
CA ARG A 3 -23.32 -13.08 33.39
C ARG A 3 -23.60 -11.86 32.51
N PHE A 4 -24.53 -11.00 32.92
CA PHE A 4 -24.90 -9.79 32.17
C PHE A 4 -23.73 -8.82 31.99
N LYS A 5 -22.93 -8.62 33.05
CA LYS A 5 -21.72 -7.78 32.99
C LYS A 5 -20.65 -8.34 32.02
N LYS A 6 -20.50 -9.67 31.94
CA LYS A 6 -19.57 -10.31 31.00
C LYS A 6 -20.02 -10.16 29.55
N THR A 7 -21.31 -10.34 29.26
CA THR A 7 -21.85 -10.17 27.91
C THR A 7 -21.75 -8.72 27.44
N LEU A 8 -22.02 -7.75 28.33
CA LEU A 8 -21.84 -6.33 28.05
C LEU A 8 -20.37 -6.00 27.70
N LEU A 9 -19.42 -6.50 28.52
CA LEU A 9 -17.99 -6.30 28.29
C LEU A 9 -17.54 -6.88 26.93
N LEU A 10 -17.96 -8.11 26.61
CA LEU A 10 -17.70 -8.73 25.31
C LEU A 10 -18.27 -7.92 24.14
N GLY A 11 -19.50 -7.38 24.29
CA GLY A 11 -20.11 -6.51 23.30
C GLY A 11 -19.33 -5.22 23.07
N VAL A 12 -18.85 -4.59 24.15
CA VAL A 12 -18.02 -3.38 24.05
C VAL A 12 -16.67 -3.69 23.39
N ILE A 13 -16.01 -4.78 23.78
CA ILE A 13 -14.73 -5.19 23.17
C ILE A 13 -14.91 -5.48 21.68
N LEU A 14 -15.95 -6.20 21.31
CA LEU A 14 -16.26 -6.50 19.91
C LEU A 14 -16.59 -5.21 19.13
N GLY A 15 -17.32 -4.27 19.74
CA GLY A 15 -17.61 -2.96 19.17
C GLY A 15 -16.33 -2.15 18.91
N ILE A 16 -15.42 -2.09 19.88
CA ILE A 16 -14.13 -1.40 19.73
C ILE A 16 -13.29 -2.09 18.64
N PHE A 17 -13.23 -3.42 18.64
CA PHE A 17 -12.45 -4.18 17.66
C PHE A 17 -12.96 -3.96 16.23
N THR A 18 -14.27 -4.07 16.01
CA THR A 18 -14.89 -3.85 14.70
C THR A 18 -14.77 -2.39 14.24
N PHE A 19 -14.91 -1.43 15.15
CA PHE A 19 -14.65 -0.02 14.87
C PHE A 19 -13.20 0.22 14.46
N ALA A 20 -12.24 -0.29 15.23
CA ALA A 20 -10.81 -0.15 14.94
C ALA A 20 -10.44 -0.82 13.60
N ALA A 21 -10.96 -2.02 13.34
CA ALA A 21 -10.75 -2.72 12.08
C ALA A 21 -11.35 -1.94 10.89
N GLY A 22 -12.60 -1.47 11.02
CA GLY A 22 -13.26 -0.66 10.00
C GLY A 22 -12.53 0.66 9.74
N PHE A 23 -12.09 1.33 10.80
CA PHE A 23 -11.31 2.56 10.72
C PHE A 23 -9.95 2.34 10.05
N GLY A 24 -9.22 1.30 10.44
CA GLY A 24 -7.96 0.92 9.82
C GLY A 24 -8.10 0.63 8.33
N MET A 25 -9.09 -0.18 7.96
CA MET A 25 -9.34 -0.59 6.57
C MET A 25 -9.78 0.58 5.69
N ARG A 26 -10.64 1.47 6.20
CA ARG A 26 -11.26 2.53 5.40
C ARG A 26 -10.48 3.83 5.40
N TYR A 27 -9.75 4.14 6.47
CA TYR A 27 -9.03 5.42 6.61
C TYR A 27 -7.53 5.26 6.44
N TYR A 28 -6.89 4.34 7.15
CA TYR A 28 -5.43 4.19 7.12
C TYR A 28 -4.94 3.45 5.89
N LEU A 29 -5.60 2.36 5.49
CA LEU A 29 -5.15 1.55 4.35
C LEU A 29 -5.04 2.35 3.04
N PRO A 30 -6.03 3.20 2.66
CA PRO A 30 -5.91 4.02 1.45
C PRO A 30 -4.79 5.07 1.56
N LYS A 31 -4.61 5.68 2.74
CA LYS A 31 -3.54 6.65 2.99
C LYS A 31 -2.16 6.00 2.91
N ALA A 32 -1.99 4.81 3.48
CA ALA A 32 -0.76 4.04 3.37
C ALA A 32 -0.45 3.68 1.92
N LYS A 33 -1.45 3.23 1.13
CA LYS A 33 -1.28 2.98 -0.30
C LYS A 33 -0.84 4.23 -1.07
N ALA A 34 -1.44 5.38 -0.77
CA ALA A 34 -1.06 6.65 -1.40
C ALA A 34 0.37 7.08 -1.02
N TRP A 35 0.71 6.96 0.26
CA TRP A 35 2.05 7.25 0.78
C TRP A 35 3.11 6.37 0.13
N ILE A 36 2.88 5.05 0.02
CA ILE A 36 3.81 4.12 -0.65
C ILE A 36 4.04 4.54 -2.10
N ARG A 37 2.99 4.88 -2.87
CA ARG A 37 3.15 5.35 -4.26
C ARG A 37 4.01 6.60 -4.34
N ALA A 38 3.79 7.56 -3.43
CA ALA A 38 4.58 8.78 -3.37
C ALA A 38 6.04 8.48 -3.03
N GLN A 39 6.29 7.61 -2.05
CA GLN A 39 7.64 7.22 -1.65
C GLN A 39 8.40 6.50 -2.76
N VAL A 40 7.76 5.57 -3.47
CA VAL A 40 8.38 4.89 -4.63
C VAL A 40 8.78 5.90 -5.71
N LEU A 41 7.93 6.88 -5.99
CA LEU A 41 8.24 7.94 -6.94
C LEU A 41 9.40 8.82 -6.46
N ILE A 42 9.39 9.24 -5.19
CA ILE A 42 10.44 10.08 -4.60
C ILE A 42 11.78 9.34 -4.61
N GLN A 43 11.82 8.09 -4.15
CA GLN A 43 13.05 7.30 -4.09
C GLN A 43 13.58 6.99 -5.49
N SER A 44 12.73 6.59 -6.44
CA SER A 44 13.16 6.36 -7.82
C SER A 44 13.68 7.65 -8.48
N SER A 45 13.01 8.79 -8.24
CA SER A 45 13.47 10.09 -8.74
C SER A 45 14.82 10.52 -8.17
N ARG A 46 15.20 10.06 -6.97
CA ARG A 46 16.45 10.44 -6.32
C ARG A 46 17.60 9.47 -6.58
N TYR A 47 17.31 8.17 -6.59
CA TYR A 47 18.35 7.12 -6.56
C TYR A 47 18.41 6.24 -7.81
N SER A 48 17.42 6.31 -8.71
CA SER A 48 17.38 5.49 -9.92
C SER A 48 17.51 6.35 -11.19
N PRO A 49 18.11 5.84 -12.27
CA PRO A 49 18.05 6.47 -13.59
C PRO A 49 16.63 6.45 -14.21
N PHE A 50 15.68 5.73 -13.58
CA PHE A 50 14.29 5.62 -14.00
C PHE A 50 13.33 6.25 -12.98
N TYR A 51 12.29 6.92 -13.47
CA TYR A 51 11.10 7.24 -12.72
C TYR A 51 10.19 6.01 -12.64
N VAL A 52 9.94 5.53 -11.43
CA VAL A 52 9.05 4.39 -11.19
C VAL A 52 7.72 4.90 -10.67
N LYS A 53 6.65 4.68 -11.44
CA LYS A 53 5.29 5.09 -11.10
C LYS A 53 4.38 3.87 -11.05
N ALA A 54 3.92 3.52 -9.86
CA ALA A 54 2.91 2.47 -9.67
C ALA A 54 1.50 3.07 -9.72
N LYS A 55 0.59 2.50 -10.53
CA LYS A 55 -0.82 2.92 -10.51
C LYS A 55 -1.55 2.43 -9.27
N ARG A 56 -1.24 1.21 -8.80
CA ARG A 56 -1.93 0.56 -7.69
C ARG A 56 -0.95 -0.07 -6.71
N VAL A 57 -1.38 -0.17 -5.46
CA VAL A 57 -0.65 -0.82 -4.36
C VAL A 57 -1.60 -1.81 -3.70
N ARG A 58 -1.17 -3.06 -3.60
CA ARG A 58 -1.85 -4.15 -2.91
C ARG A 58 -1.02 -4.57 -1.70
N PHE A 59 -1.69 -4.75 -0.57
CA PHE A 59 -1.11 -5.41 0.58
C PHE A 59 -1.42 -6.90 0.45
N ASN A 60 -0.39 -7.73 0.46
CA ASN A 60 -0.54 -9.17 0.40
C ASN A 60 -0.36 -9.72 1.81
N VAL A 61 -1.27 -10.60 2.20
CA VAL A 61 -1.21 -11.29 3.50
C VAL A 61 -0.29 -12.52 3.41
N PHE A 62 -0.18 -13.12 2.22
CA PHE A 62 0.73 -14.24 1.96
C PHE A 62 1.26 -14.19 0.51
N PRO A 63 2.58 -14.06 0.28
CA PRO A 63 3.58 -13.72 1.30
C PRO A 63 3.34 -12.30 1.84
N LEU A 64 3.72 -12.08 3.11
CA LEU A 64 3.56 -10.78 3.78
C LEU A 64 4.39 -9.73 3.03
N GLY A 65 3.72 -8.75 2.43
CA GLY A 65 4.43 -7.75 1.64
C GLY A 65 3.52 -6.78 0.90
N VAL A 66 4.14 -6.00 0.03
CA VAL A 66 3.47 -4.98 -0.77
C VAL A 66 3.71 -5.25 -2.24
N SER A 67 2.63 -5.35 -3.00
CA SER A 67 2.70 -5.48 -4.46
C SER A 67 2.33 -4.17 -5.14
N LEU A 68 3.24 -3.68 -5.97
CA LEU A 68 3.03 -2.56 -6.87
C LEU A 68 2.45 -3.10 -8.17
N VAL A 69 1.29 -2.60 -8.59
CA VAL A 69 0.56 -3.10 -9.75
C VAL A 69 0.48 -2.02 -10.82
N ASP A 70 0.67 -2.42 -12.07
CA ASP A 70 0.82 -1.56 -13.25
C ASP A 70 1.91 -0.50 -13.01
N VAL A 71 3.14 -0.97 -12.87
CA VAL A 71 4.31 -0.14 -12.62
C VAL A 71 4.90 0.29 -13.96
N GLU A 72 4.98 1.60 -14.16
CA GLU A 72 5.62 2.18 -15.32
C GLU A 72 6.99 2.74 -14.91
N ALA A 73 8.05 2.24 -15.56
CA ALA A 73 9.40 2.74 -15.42
C ALA A 73 9.76 3.58 -16.65
N ARG A 74 9.98 4.88 -16.46
CA ARG A 74 10.39 5.81 -17.53
C ARG A 74 11.82 6.28 -17.31
N PRO A 75 12.69 6.31 -18.32
CA PRO A 75 14.02 6.88 -18.16
C PRO A 75 13.94 8.37 -17.83
N LYS A 76 14.91 8.87 -17.05
CA LYS A 76 15.10 10.31 -16.86
C LYS A 76 15.54 10.97 -18.16
N ALA A 77 15.25 12.27 -18.32
CA ALA A 77 15.54 13.05 -19.51
C ALA A 77 17.01 12.92 -19.98
N GLU A 78 17.93 12.78 -19.04
CA GLU A 78 19.38 12.60 -19.26
C GLU A 78 19.74 11.28 -19.97
N PHE A 79 18.88 10.26 -19.90
CA PHE A 79 19.05 8.95 -20.54
C PHE A 79 18.04 8.70 -21.68
N SER A 80 17.33 9.75 -22.12
CA SER A 80 16.01 9.68 -22.76
C SER A 80 15.94 9.25 -24.23
N PRO A 81 16.83 9.59 -25.17
CA PRO A 81 16.38 9.60 -26.56
C PRO A 81 16.14 8.22 -27.20
N ARG A 82 16.48 7.10 -26.52
CA ARG A 82 16.39 5.76 -27.12
C ARG A 82 15.78 4.66 -26.24
N VAL A 83 15.38 4.95 -25.01
CA VAL A 83 14.88 3.91 -24.09
C VAL A 83 13.37 4.01 -23.96
N ALA A 84 12.66 2.98 -24.43
CA ALA A 84 11.21 2.87 -24.30
C ALA A 84 10.80 2.68 -22.82
N PRO A 85 9.62 3.18 -22.40
CA PRO A 85 9.09 2.93 -21.07
C PRO A 85 8.84 1.43 -20.87
N ILE A 86 9.27 0.90 -19.72
CA ILE A 86 9.04 -0.49 -19.35
C ILE A 86 7.80 -0.55 -18.46
N ILE A 87 6.83 -1.37 -18.84
CA ILE A 87 5.60 -1.56 -18.08
C ILE A 87 5.64 -2.94 -17.43
N PHE A 88 5.71 -2.96 -16.10
CA PHE A 88 5.58 -4.17 -15.32
C PHE A 88 4.14 -4.31 -14.84
N LYS A 89 3.57 -5.50 -15.04
CA LYS A 89 2.21 -5.81 -14.58
C LYS A 89 2.11 -5.79 -13.06
N GLU A 90 3.08 -6.40 -12.39
CA GLU A 90 3.13 -6.49 -10.92
C GLU A 90 4.57 -6.67 -10.45
N ILE A 91 4.92 -6.00 -9.35
CA ILE A 91 6.20 -6.14 -8.65
C ILE A 91 5.87 -6.38 -7.19
N THR A 92 6.21 -7.56 -6.67
CA THR A 92 6.02 -7.90 -5.26
C THR A 92 7.31 -7.63 -4.49
N VAL A 93 7.20 -6.83 -3.44
CA VAL A 93 8.27 -6.58 -2.47
C VAL A 93 7.86 -7.28 -1.18
N THR A 94 8.61 -8.32 -0.84
CA THR A 94 8.44 -9.19 0.33
C THR A 94 9.57 -8.98 1.31
#